data_AF-A0A800DXN1-F1
#
_entry.id   AF-A0A800DXN1-F1
#
_cell.length_a   1.000
_cell.length_b   1.000
_cell.length_c   1.000
_cell.angle_alpha   90.00
_cell.angle_beta   90.00
_cell.angle_gamma   90.00
#
_symmetry.space_group_name_H-M   'P 1'
#
loop_
_entity.id
_entity.type
_entity.pdbx_description
1 polymer ?
#
loop_
_entity_poly.entity_id
_entity_poly.type
_entity_poly.pdbx_seq_one_letter_code
_entity_poly.pdbx_strand_id
1 'polypeptide(L)'
;MSKEKKYKKTPNKQNKKQPKEVKFKFNLTWIIYAIIFTILLSYMFFGEDKTNNNVSYTEFNKILLKNDIKEIKIINHLIADIYLKDDVLNKEEYKKYIAKKSFLDQIKKPANFKVVIGSLENFENKLEKLQKENNLDFIHDNEIQKNTFSEMLIGFLPFLILIGVWVFFMRRMSGGTSGSGGPGQIFSIGKSKAKLFDKDKDIQTSFKDVAGLEGAKEEVQEIVDFLKNPDKYTKLGGKIPKGALLVGPPGTGKTLLAKAVAGEAKVPFFSLSG
;
A
#
# COMPACT_ATOMS: atom_id res chain seq x y z
N MET A 1 61.69 -1.47 50.25
CA MET A 1 61.53 -0.02 50.10
C MET A 1 60.67 0.22 48.86
N SER A 2 59.40 0.59 49.09
CA SER A 2 58.35 0.83 48.10
C SER A 2 58.73 1.85 47.04
N LYS A 3 58.29 1.64 45.79
CA LYS A 3 57.86 2.75 44.92
C LYS A 3 56.61 2.37 44.11
N GLU A 4 55.63 3.24 44.24
CA GLU A 4 54.24 3.14 43.81
C GLU A 4 54.08 3.16 42.28
N LYS A 5 53.12 2.35 41.78
CA LYS A 5 52.56 2.52 40.44
C LYS A 5 51.59 3.70 40.43
N LYS A 6 51.99 4.84 39.89
CA LYS A 6 51.08 5.93 39.48
C LYS A 6 50.31 5.53 38.23
N TYR A 7 49.02 5.21 38.37
CA TYR A 7 48.08 5.11 37.27
C TYR A 7 47.82 6.50 36.67
N LYS A 8 48.26 6.73 35.42
CA LYS A 8 47.78 7.85 34.59
C LYS A 8 46.41 7.49 34.01
N LYS A 9 45.37 8.20 34.45
CA LYS A 9 44.04 8.19 33.83
C LYS A 9 44.11 8.82 32.44
N THR A 10 43.85 8.05 31.39
CA THR A 10 43.45 8.57 30.08
C THR A 10 41.99 9.02 30.12
N PRO A 11 41.62 10.17 29.53
CA PRO A 11 40.23 10.61 29.54
C PRO A 11 39.40 9.74 28.59
N ASN A 12 38.36 9.14 29.16
CA ASN A 12 37.35 8.35 28.49
C ASN A 12 36.61 9.21 27.46
N LYS A 13 36.87 9.01 26.16
CA LYS A 13 36.02 9.54 25.09
C LYS A 13 34.67 8.84 25.19
N GLN A 14 33.71 9.54 25.80
CA GLN A 14 32.31 9.15 25.80
C GLN A 14 31.84 8.91 24.35
N ASN A 15 31.61 7.65 24.00
CA ASN A 15 30.87 7.25 22.83
C ASN A 15 29.43 7.75 22.97
N LYS A 16 29.16 8.98 22.54
CA LYS A 16 27.79 9.44 22.27
C LYS A 16 27.26 8.62 21.09
N LYS A 17 26.56 7.52 21.39
CA LYS A 17 25.70 6.83 20.44
C LYS A 17 24.67 7.87 19.97
N GLN A 18 24.80 8.32 18.72
CA GLN A 18 23.75 9.12 18.09
C GLN A 18 22.43 8.32 18.14
N PRO A 19 21.29 8.96 18.43
CA PRO A 19 20.01 8.25 18.43
C PRO A 19 19.80 7.68 17.02
N LYS A 20 19.60 6.36 16.95
CA LYS A 20 19.25 5.71 15.69
C LYS A 20 17.90 6.26 15.27
N GLU A 21 17.91 7.16 14.29
CA GLU A 21 16.68 7.55 13.60
C GLU A 21 16.00 6.28 13.08
N VAL A 22 14.82 5.98 13.61
CA VAL A 22 13.97 4.90 13.10
C VAL A 22 13.45 5.35 11.75
N LYS A 23 14.25 5.12 10.70
CA LYS A 23 13.83 5.39 9.33
C LYS A 23 12.78 4.36 8.96
N PHE A 24 11.51 4.70 9.15
CA PHE A 24 10.38 3.95 8.64
C PHE A 24 10.56 3.80 7.13
N LYS A 25 10.97 2.61 6.70
CA LYS A 25 11.01 2.26 5.28
C LYS A 25 9.57 2.01 4.86
N PHE A 26 8.88 3.07 4.42
CA PHE A 26 7.54 2.98 3.86
C PHE A 26 7.58 2.04 2.66
N ASN A 27 7.05 0.84 2.87
CA ASN A 27 6.90 -0.11 1.79
C ASN A 27 5.60 0.23 1.07
N LEU A 28 5.71 0.84 -0.12
CA LEU A 28 4.57 1.30 -0.92
C LEU A 28 3.53 0.19 -1.15
N THR A 29 3.97 -1.08 -1.19
CA THR A 29 3.07 -2.23 -1.31
C THR A 29 2.13 -2.36 -0.11
N TRP A 30 2.60 -2.08 1.11
CA TRP A 30 1.77 -2.09 2.30
C TRP A 30 0.75 -0.95 2.30
N ILE A 31 1.10 0.20 1.71
CA ILE A 31 0.16 1.32 1.53
C ILE A 31 -0.95 0.94 0.54
N ILE A 32 -0.59 0.30 -0.58
CA ILE A 32 -1.57 -0.17 -1.56
C ILE A 32 -2.50 -1.22 -0.93
N TYR A 33 -1.96 -2.19 -0.19
CA TYR A 33 -2.78 -3.16 0.55
C TYR A 33 -3.68 -2.49 1.59
N ALA A 34 -3.19 -1.47 2.30
CA ALA A 34 -3.98 -0.72 3.26
C ALA A 34 -5.13 0.04 2.57
N ILE A 35 -4.90 0.66 1.41
CA ILE A 35 -5.93 1.36 0.64
C ILE A 35 -7.00 0.37 0.15
N ILE A 36 -6.60 -0.74 -0.46
CA ILE A 36 -7.54 -1.78 -0.91
C ILE A 36 -8.34 -2.33 0.28
N PHE A 37 -7.68 -2.58 1.41
CA PHE A 37 -8.34 -3.04 2.62
C PHE A 37 -9.33 -2.00 3.16
N THR A 38 -8.98 -0.71 3.14
CA THR A 38 -9.88 0.36 3.60
C THR A 38 -11.10 0.52 2.70
N ILE A 39 -10.94 0.38 1.37
CA ILE A 39 -12.06 0.43 0.42
C ILE A 39 -12.98 -0.77 0.64
N LEU A 40 -12.40 -1.97 0.81
CA LEU A 40 -13.15 -3.19 1.07
C LEU A 40 -13.87 -3.14 2.43
N LEU A 41 -13.20 -2.65 3.47
CA LEU A 41 -13.77 -2.46 4.80
C LEU A 41 -14.90 -1.41 4.75
N SER A 42 -14.67 -0.28 4.09
CA SER A 42 -15.68 0.75 3.87
C SER A 42 -16.92 0.17 3.19
N TYR A 43 -16.74 -0.69 2.19
CA TYR A 43 -17.85 -1.34 1.50
C TYR A 43 -18.59 -2.35 2.40
N MET A 44 -17.87 -3.10 3.25
CA MET A 44 -18.49 -3.99 4.24
C MET A 44 -19.33 -3.23 5.27
N PHE A 45 -18.88 -2.05 5.70
CA PHE A 45 -19.64 -1.20 6.62
C PHE A 45 -20.83 -0.51 5.95
N PHE A 46 -20.84 -0.39 4.61
CA PHE A 46 -21.88 0.32 3.86
C PHE A 46 -23.13 -0.52 3.56
N GLY A 47 -23.08 -1.84 3.76
CA GLY A 47 -24.15 -2.77 3.35
C GLY A 47 -24.99 -3.37 4.47
N GLU A 48 -24.73 -3.03 5.75
CA GLU A 48 -25.43 -3.64 6.88
C GLU A 48 -26.54 -2.71 7.42
N ASP A 49 -27.77 -2.89 6.93
CA ASP A 49 -28.96 -2.25 7.49
C ASP A 49 -29.27 -2.84 8.88
N LYS A 50 -28.66 -2.25 9.92
CA LYS A 50 -28.88 -2.63 11.33
C LYS A 50 -30.18 -2.06 11.91
N THR A 51 -31.31 -2.30 11.26
CA THR A 51 -32.63 -2.01 11.87
C THR A 51 -33.23 -3.29 12.45
N ASN A 52 -32.82 -3.64 13.67
CA ASN A 52 -33.32 -4.81 14.41
C ASN A 52 -34.63 -4.49 15.17
N ASN A 53 -35.61 -3.92 14.47
CA ASN A 53 -36.92 -3.62 15.05
C ASN A 53 -37.87 -4.80 14.84
N ASN A 54 -37.48 -5.99 15.33
CA ASN A 54 -38.33 -7.17 15.21
C ASN A 54 -39.46 -7.08 16.24
N VAL A 55 -40.70 -7.19 15.76
CA VAL A 55 -41.92 -7.11 16.57
C VAL A 55 -42.59 -8.48 16.59
N SER A 56 -43.15 -8.85 17.74
CA SER A 56 -43.89 -10.11 17.86
C SER A 56 -45.16 -10.08 17.01
N TYR A 57 -45.56 -11.25 16.50
CA TYR A 57 -46.79 -11.38 15.72
C TYR A 57 -48.05 -10.88 16.47
N THR A 58 -48.07 -11.03 17.80
CA THR A 58 -49.17 -10.54 18.64
C THR A 58 -49.22 -9.01 18.72
N GLU A 59 -48.07 -8.35 18.86
CA GLU A 59 -47.99 -6.88 18.82
C GLU A 59 -48.36 -6.33 17.44
N PHE A 60 -47.92 -7.01 16.37
CA PHE A 60 -48.32 -6.67 15.01
C PHE A 60 -49.84 -6.66 14.82
N ASN A 61 -50.53 -7.72 15.24
CA ASN A 61 -51.99 -7.79 15.10
C ASN A 61 -52.70 -6.65 15.86
N LYS A 62 -52.16 -6.20 17.01
CA LYS A 62 -52.71 -5.04 17.74
C LYS A 62 -52.59 -3.74 16.95
N ILE A 63 -51.46 -3.52 16.28
CA ILE A 63 -51.21 -2.32 15.47
C ILE A 63 -52.04 -2.36 14.17
N LEU A 64 -52.14 -3.54 13.55
CA LEU A 64 -52.94 -3.75 12.34
C LEU A 64 -54.42 -3.38 12.55
N LEU A 65 -54.99 -3.77 13.69
CA LEU A 65 -56.37 -3.44 14.05
C LEU A 65 -56.62 -1.94 14.30
N LYS A 66 -55.58 -1.16 14.59
CA LYS A 66 -55.68 0.30 14.76
C LYS A 66 -55.72 1.06 13.41
N ASN A 67 -55.54 0.38 12.27
CA ASN A 67 -55.47 0.97 10.92
C ASN A 67 -54.34 2.01 10.73
N ASP A 68 -53.26 1.87 11.51
CA ASP A 68 -52.10 2.77 11.51
C ASP A 68 -51.04 2.39 10.45
N ILE A 69 -51.26 1.30 9.71
CA ILE A 69 -50.33 0.74 8.73
C ILE A 69 -50.64 1.30 7.34
N LYS A 70 -49.61 1.70 6.60
CA LYS A 70 -49.66 2.19 5.23
C LYS A 70 -49.39 1.09 4.22
N GLU A 71 -48.33 0.31 4.45
CA GLU A 71 -47.82 -0.67 3.49
C GLU A 71 -47.15 -1.84 4.20
N ILE A 72 -47.34 -3.05 3.68
CA ILE A 72 -46.75 -4.29 4.18
C ILE A 72 -45.99 -4.96 3.02
N LYS A 73 -44.66 -5.01 3.09
CA LYS A 73 -43.82 -5.66 2.08
C LYS A 73 -43.32 -7.00 2.59
N ILE A 74 -43.72 -8.08 1.94
CA ILE A 74 -43.31 -9.42 2.32
C ILE A 74 -42.00 -9.76 1.60
N ILE A 75 -40.92 -9.93 2.38
CA ILE A 75 -39.58 -10.22 1.92
C ILE A 75 -39.29 -11.71 2.06
N ASN A 76 -38.92 -12.35 0.94
CA ASN A 76 -38.47 -13.75 0.88
C ASN A 76 -39.44 -14.73 1.55
N HIS A 77 -40.75 -14.40 1.57
CA HIS A 77 -41.83 -15.21 2.15
C HIS A 77 -41.70 -15.54 3.65
N LEU A 78 -40.74 -14.91 4.35
CA LEU A 78 -40.42 -15.21 5.76
C LEU A 78 -40.54 -13.98 6.66
N ILE A 79 -40.40 -12.78 6.11
CA ILE A 79 -40.41 -11.53 6.87
C ILE A 79 -41.37 -10.56 6.19
N ALA A 80 -42.14 -9.81 6.97
CA ALA A 80 -42.91 -8.68 6.50
C ALA A 80 -42.32 -7.38 7.06
N ASP A 81 -41.90 -6.49 6.15
CA ASP A 81 -41.46 -5.13 6.43
C ASP A 81 -42.68 -4.21 6.45
N ILE A 82 -42.90 -3.52 7.56
CA ILE A 82 -44.12 -2.74 7.79
C ILE A 82 -43.80 -1.25 7.81
N TYR A 83 -44.60 -0.50 7.06
CA TYR A 83 -44.53 0.95 6.95
C TYR A 83 -45.78 1.55 7.59
N LEU A 84 -45.57 2.43 8.57
CA LEU A 84 -46.62 3.17 9.25
C LEU A 84 -47.02 4.41 8.45
N LYS A 85 -48.26 4.88 8.66
CA LYS A 85 -48.73 6.15 8.10
C LYS A 85 -47.99 7.33 8.72
N ASP A 86 -47.82 8.41 7.94
CA ASP A 86 -46.96 9.55 8.29
C ASP A 86 -47.46 10.33 9.53
N ASP A 87 -48.76 10.27 9.82
CA ASP A 87 -49.45 10.87 10.98
C ASP A 87 -49.15 10.16 12.31
N VAL A 88 -48.84 8.87 12.26
CA VAL A 88 -48.59 8.03 13.44
C VAL A 88 -47.13 8.12 13.92
N LEU A 89 -46.21 8.49 13.03
CA LEU A 89 -44.76 8.52 13.30
C LEU A 89 -44.35 9.47 14.44
N ASN A 90 -45.16 10.49 14.74
CA ASN A 90 -44.86 11.48 15.78
C ASN A 90 -45.36 11.09 17.19
N LYS A 91 -46.18 10.04 17.31
CA LYS A 91 -46.75 9.60 18.59
C LYS A 91 -45.69 8.87 19.44
N GLU A 92 -45.70 9.10 20.75
CA GLU A 92 -44.70 8.52 21.66
C GLU A 92 -44.72 6.99 21.70
N GLU A 93 -45.90 6.40 21.55
CA GLU A 93 -46.10 4.94 21.48
C GLU A 93 -45.30 4.29 20.34
N TYR A 94 -45.11 5.02 19.23
CA TYR A 94 -44.48 4.48 18.02
C TYR A 94 -42.99 4.78 17.90
N LYS A 95 -42.44 5.66 18.75
CA LYS A 95 -41.00 5.96 18.78
C LYS A 95 -40.14 4.73 19.06
N LYS A 96 -40.68 3.71 19.76
CA LYS A 96 -40.01 2.43 20.01
C LYS A 96 -39.84 1.58 18.73
N TYR A 97 -40.72 1.77 17.76
CA TYR A 97 -40.74 1.04 16.49
C TYR A 97 -40.09 1.82 15.35
N ILE A 98 -39.50 2.99 15.60
CA ILE A 98 -38.84 3.80 14.56
C ILE A 98 -37.34 3.73 14.82
N ALA A 99 -36.57 3.17 13.88
CA ALA A 99 -35.12 3.12 13.98
C ALA A 99 -34.53 4.54 13.99
N LYS A 100 -33.43 4.74 14.74
CA LYS A 100 -32.67 6.00 14.68
C LYS A 100 -32.11 6.16 13.28
N LYS A 101 -32.44 7.26 12.61
CA LYS A 101 -31.97 7.56 11.25
C LYS A 101 -30.45 7.55 11.18
N SER A 102 -29.89 6.55 10.51
CA SER A 102 -28.50 6.54 10.06
C SER A 102 -28.33 7.50 8.89
N PHE A 103 -27.11 7.97 8.63
CA PHE A 103 -26.78 8.79 7.46
C PHE A 103 -27.20 8.11 6.14
N LEU A 104 -27.18 6.77 6.11
CA LEU A 104 -27.59 5.96 4.97
C LEU A 104 -29.12 5.94 4.73
N ASP A 105 -29.93 6.14 5.78
CA ASP A 105 -31.40 6.10 5.74
C ASP A 105 -32.03 7.30 5.00
N GLN A 106 -31.20 8.25 4.57
CA GLN A 106 -31.63 9.36 3.71
C GLN A 106 -31.83 8.92 2.25
N ILE A 107 -31.24 7.77 1.85
CA ILE A 107 -31.25 7.29 0.47
C ILE A 107 -32.34 6.21 0.26
N LYS A 108 -32.66 5.42 1.29
CA LYS A 108 -33.76 4.44 1.29
C LYS A 108 -34.63 4.65 2.52
N LYS A 109 -35.97 4.73 2.36
CA LYS A 109 -36.91 4.76 3.49
C LYS A 109 -36.85 3.39 4.20
N PRO A 110 -36.34 3.30 5.44
CA PRO A 110 -36.30 2.02 6.14
C PRO A 110 -37.71 1.63 6.59
N ALA A 111 -38.00 0.33 6.62
CA ALA A 111 -39.19 -0.19 7.27
C ALA A 111 -39.21 0.22 8.74
N ASN A 112 -40.39 0.50 9.29
CA ASN A 112 -40.51 0.86 10.70
C ASN A 112 -40.13 -0.35 11.57
N PHE A 113 -40.80 -1.47 11.32
CA PHE A 113 -40.54 -2.72 12.03
C PHE A 113 -40.75 -3.93 11.14
N LYS A 114 -40.17 -5.06 11.57
CA LYS A 114 -40.19 -6.33 10.86
C LYS A 114 -40.92 -7.38 11.65
N VAL A 115 -41.69 -8.23 10.97
CA VAL A 115 -42.43 -9.34 11.59
C VAL A 115 -42.08 -10.62 10.85
N VAL A 116 -41.70 -11.66 11.59
CA VAL A 116 -41.50 -13.00 11.01
C VAL A 116 -42.86 -13.59 10.70
N ILE A 117 -43.12 -13.86 9.43
CA ILE A 117 -44.32 -14.54 8.97
C ILE A 117 -44.03 -16.04 8.88
N GLY A 118 -44.99 -16.86 9.30
CA GLY A 118 -44.87 -18.32 9.25
C GLY A 118 -44.99 -18.80 7.81
N SER A 119 -46.22 -19.12 7.39
CA SER A 119 -46.52 -19.41 5.99
C SER A 119 -47.13 -18.19 5.32
N LEU A 120 -46.62 -17.89 4.11
CA LEU A 120 -47.09 -16.79 3.26
C LEU A 120 -48.61 -16.84 3.07
N GLU A 121 -49.11 -18.00 2.66
CA GLU A 121 -50.51 -18.18 2.28
C GLU A 121 -51.47 -18.01 3.48
N ASN A 122 -51.10 -18.49 4.67
CA ASN A 122 -51.92 -18.26 5.87
C ASN A 122 -51.89 -16.79 6.30
N PHE A 123 -50.76 -16.11 6.07
CA PHE A 123 -50.61 -14.71 6.41
C PHE A 123 -51.44 -13.81 5.48
N GLU A 124 -51.33 -14.00 4.16
CA GLU A 124 -52.11 -13.26 3.15
C GLU A 124 -53.60 -13.48 3.32
N ASN A 125 -54.06 -14.73 3.43
CA ASN A 125 -55.47 -15.04 3.67
C ASN A 125 -56.03 -14.35 4.92
N LYS A 126 -55.20 -14.23 5.98
CA LYS A 126 -55.60 -13.55 7.21
C LYS A 126 -55.60 -12.03 7.05
N LEU A 127 -54.64 -11.47 6.32
CA LEU A 127 -54.62 -10.03 6.00
C LEU A 127 -55.85 -9.65 5.19
N GLU A 128 -56.18 -10.40 4.13
CA GLU A 128 -57.37 -10.15 3.31
C GLU A 128 -58.66 -10.23 4.12
N LYS A 129 -58.77 -11.23 5.00
CA LYS A 129 -59.92 -11.38 5.90
C LYS A 129 -60.07 -10.16 6.82
N LEU A 130 -58.98 -9.74 7.47
CA LEU A 130 -58.99 -8.59 8.37
C LEU A 130 -59.25 -7.26 7.63
N GLN A 131 -58.75 -7.15 6.40
CA GLN A 131 -58.97 -6.00 5.53
C GLN A 131 -60.45 -5.86 5.17
N LYS A 132 -61.11 -6.97 4.81
CA LYS A 132 -62.55 -7.03 4.51
C LYS A 132 -63.43 -6.81 5.74
N GLU A 133 -63.07 -7.38 6.89
CA GLU A 133 -63.86 -7.25 8.13
C GLU A 133 -63.78 -5.85 8.75
N ASN A 134 -62.63 -5.19 8.66
CA ASN A 134 -62.38 -3.92 9.37
C ASN A 134 -62.20 -2.70 8.44
N ASN A 135 -62.44 -2.86 7.12
CA ASN A 135 -62.23 -1.81 6.11
C ASN A 135 -60.86 -1.11 6.23
N LEU A 136 -59.80 -1.91 6.31
CA LEU A 136 -58.43 -1.40 6.46
C LEU A 136 -57.86 -0.93 5.12
N ASP A 137 -57.10 0.15 5.15
CA ASP A 137 -56.53 0.80 3.95
C ASP A 137 -55.01 0.68 3.94
N PHE A 138 -54.52 -0.55 3.72
CA PHE A 138 -53.10 -0.85 3.57
C PHE A 138 -52.85 -1.64 2.28
N ILE A 139 -51.68 -1.40 1.69
CA ILE A 139 -51.20 -2.11 0.50
C ILE A 139 -50.29 -3.25 0.97
N HIS A 140 -50.37 -4.41 0.33
CA HIS A 140 -49.42 -5.50 0.57
C HIS A 140 -48.81 -6.00 -0.75
N ASP A 141 -47.48 -6.15 -0.76
CA ASP A 141 -46.72 -6.59 -1.93
C ASP A 141 -45.68 -7.64 -1.54
N ASN A 142 -45.39 -8.55 -2.47
CA ASN A 142 -44.35 -9.57 -2.31
C ASN A 142 -43.07 -9.16 -3.03
N GLU A 143 -41.97 -9.07 -2.28
CA GLU A 143 -40.64 -8.75 -2.80
C GLU A 143 -39.66 -9.90 -2.53
N ILE A 144 -38.92 -10.29 -3.57
CA ILE A 144 -37.79 -11.20 -3.43
C ILE A 144 -36.53 -10.34 -3.31
N GLN A 145 -35.95 -10.29 -2.12
CA GLN A 145 -34.69 -9.60 -1.88
C GLN A 145 -33.54 -10.60 -1.95
N LYS A 146 -32.61 -10.34 -2.86
CA LYS A 146 -31.38 -11.13 -2.97
C LYS A 146 -30.46 -10.81 -1.79
N ASN A 147 -29.74 -11.81 -1.32
CA ASN A 147 -28.75 -11.63 -0.26
C ASN A 147 -27.61 -10.75 -0.77
N THR A 148 -27.60 -9.48 -0.35
CA THR A 148 -26.56 -8.50 -0.68
C THR A 148 -25.15 -9.05 -0.43
N PHE A 149 -24.97 -9.86 0.62
CA PHE A 149 -23.70 -10.52 0.92
C PHE A 149 -23.27 -11.56 -0.13
N SER A 150 -24.22 -12.36 -0.64
CA SER A 150 -23.93 -13.34 -1.70
C SER A 150 -23.59 -12.66 -3.03
N GLU A 151 -24.30 -11.58 -3.37
CA GLU A 151 -23.99 -10.76 -4.55
C GLU A 151 -22.62 -10.10 -4.43
N MET A 152 -22.27 -9.64 -3.22
CA MET A 152 -20.96 -9.07 -2.92
C MET A 152 -19.85 -10.10 -3.09
N LEU A 153 -20.00 -11.32 -2.56
CA LEU A 153 -19.02 -12.40 -2.72
C LEU A 153 -18.79 -12.76 -4.20
N ILE A 154 -19.88 -12.87 -4.97
CA ILE A 154 -19.83 -13.16 -6.40
C ILE A 154 -19.18 -11.98 -7.16
N GLY A 155 -19.48 -10.75 -6.78
CA GLY A 155 -18.88 -9.54 -7.35
C GLY A 155 -17.37 -9.43 -7.08
N PHE A 156 -16.89 -9.94 -5.95
CA PHE A 156 -15.45 -9.97 -5.63
C PHE A 156 -14.69 -11.14 -6.28
N LEU A 157 -15.38 -12.19 -6.70
CA LEU A 157 -14.77 -13.37 -7.32
C LEU A 157 -13.80 -13.04 -8.48
N PRO A 158 -14.13 -12.18 -9.47
CA PRO A 158 -13.19 -11.81 -10.53
C PRO A 158 -11.93 -11.10 -9.99
N PHE A 159 -12.06 -10.25 -8.98
CA PHE A 159 -10.94 -9.56 -8.35
C PHE A 159 -10.05 -10.51 -7.54
N LEU A 160 -10.66 -11.45 -6.80
CA LEU A 160 -9.93 -12.48 -6.05
C LEU A 160 -9.13 -13.39 -6.98
N ILE A 161 -9.70 -13.75 -8.14
CA ILE A 161 -8.98 -14.51 -9.18
C ILE A 161 -7.81 -13.69 -9.70
N LEU A 162 -8.01 -12.41 -10.03
CA LEU A 162 -6.95 -11.52 -10.53
C LEU A 162 -5.83 -11.35 -9.50
N ILE A 163 -6.17 -11.12 -8.23
CA ILE A 163 -5.21 -11.04 -7.12
C ILE A 163 -4.49 -12.39 -6.95
N GLY A 164 -5.19 -13.51 -7.02
CA GLY A 164 -4.61 -14.85 -6.93
C GLY A 164 -3.60 -15.12 -8.04
N VAL A 165 -3.94 -14.78 -9.29
CA VAL A 165 -3.06 -14.87 -10.45
C VAL A 165 -1.87 -13.93 -10.30
N TRP A 166 -2.10 -12.68 -9.89
CA TRP A 166 -1.03 -11.70 -9.66
C TRP A 166 -0.07 -12.14 -8.56
N VAL A 167 -0.59 -12.65 -7.44
CA VAL A 167 0.21 -13.23 -6.35
C VAL A 167 0.94 -14.48 -6.80
N PHE A 168 0.33 -15.34 -7.62
CA PHE A 168 0.99 -16.49 -8.22
C PHE A 168 2.17 -16.07 -9.11
N PHE A 169 1.99 -15.05 -9.97
CA PHE A 169 3.06 -14.47 -10.76
C PHE A 169 4.14 -13.82 -9.89
N MET A 170 3.78 -13.07 -8.85
CA MET A 170 4.75 -12.47 -7.94
C MET A 170 5.52 -13.53 -7.15
N ARG A 171 4.88 -14.62 -6.72
CA ARG A 171 5.55 -15.75 -6.06
C ARG A 171 6.47 -16.50 -7.01
N ARG A 172 6.07 -16.65 -8.27
CA ARG A 172 6.89 -17.28 -9.32
C ARG A 172 8.08 -16.40 -9.73
N MET A 173 7.89 -15.08 -9.78
CA MET A 173 8.94 -14.12 -10.16
C MET A 173 9.84 -13.71 -8.98
N SER A 174 9.38 -13.90 -7.74
CA SER A 174 10.17 -13.69 -6.51
C SER A 174 10.92 -14.95 -6.06
N GLY A 175 10.64 -16.13 -6.64
CA GLY A 175 11.27 -17.41 -6.28
C GLY A 175 12.63 -17.67 -6.93
N GLY A 176 13.08 -16.81 -7.84
CA GLY A 176 14.38 -16.88 -8.48
C GLY A 176 15.28 -15.75 -8.02
N THR A 177 16.14 -16.04 -7.05
CA THR A 177 17.27 -15.20 -6.61
C THR A 177 16.89 -13.87 -5.97
N SER A 178 17.33 -13.73 -4.72
CA SER A 178 17.49 -12.49 -3.98
C SER A 178 18.06 -11.34 -4.82
N GLY A 179 17.18 -10.53 -5.43
CA GLY A 179 17.51 -9.16 -5.77
C GLY A 179 17.04 -8.57 -7.10
N SER A 180 15.89 -8.90 -7.70
CA SER A 180 15.44 -8.11 -8.86
C SER A 180 13.98 -8.25 -9.34
N GLY A 181 13.00 -8.39 -8.43
CA GLY A 181 11.60 -8.56 -8.86
C GLY A 181 10.52 -7.92 -7.99
N GLY A 182 10.91 -7.19 -6.94
CA GLY A 182 9.95 -6.45 -6.12
C GLY A 182 9.60 -5.10 -6.76
N PRO A 183 8.39 -4.55 -6.50
CA PRO A 183 8.00 -3.18 -6.90
C PRO A 183 9.02 -2.09 -6.50
N GLY A 184 9.93 -2.36 -5.57
CA GLY A 184 11.05 -1.49 -5.21
C GLY A 184 12.15 -1.31 -6.27
N GLN A 185 12.17 -2.11 -7.35
CA GLN A 185 13.15 -1.95 -8.42
C GLN A 185 12.69 -1.02 -9.55
N ILE A 186 11.38 -0.86 -9.76
CA ILE A 186 10.83 0.11 -10.73
C ILE A 186 11.01 1.55 -10.21
N PHE A 187 11.00 1.77 -8.89
CA PHE A 187 11.36 3.06 -8.28
C PHE A 187 12.88 3.27 -8.10
N SER A 188 13.73 2.39 -8.63
CA SER A 188 15.18 2.57 -8.65
C SER A 188 15.72 3.12 -9.99
N ILE A 189 14.83 3.46 -10.94
CA ILE A 189 15.15 4.33 -12.07
C ILE A 189 15.52 5.71 -11.52
N GLY A 190 16.82 6.01 -11.49
CA GLY A 190 17.34 7.30 -11.01
C GLY A 190 18.58 7.20 -10.11
N LYS A 191 18.91 6.02 -9.58
CA LYS A 191 20.20 5.81 -8.90
C LYS A 191 21.16 5.15 -9.88
N SER A 192 21.95 5.97 -10.58
CA SER A 192 23.11 5.53 -11.36
C SER A 192 23.87 4.44 -10.60
N LYS A 193 23.99 3.25 -11.19
CA LYS A 193 24.78 2.14 -10.66
C LYS A 193 26.26 2.42 -10.90
N ALA A 194 26.82 3.38 -10.17
CA ALA A 194 28.26 3.48 -10.04
C ALA A 194 28.76 2.21 -9.34
N LYS A 195 29.53 1.37 -10.04
CA LYS A 195 30.33 0.35 -9.39
C LYS A 195 31.43 1.09 -8.61
N LEU A 196 31.19 1.32 -7.31
CA LEU A 196 32.24 1.72 -6.38
C LEU A 196 33.27 0.59 -6.36
N PHE A 197 34.42 0.81 -6.98
CA PHE A 197 35.60 0.06 -6.61
C PHE A 197 36.06 0.63 -5.27
N ASP A 198 35.99 -0.18 -4.22
CA ASP A 198 36.40 0.24 -2.87
C ASP A 198 37.82 0.79 -2.90
N LYS A 199 38.02 1.88 -2.14
CA LYS A 199 39.32 2.52 -1.90
C LYS A 199 40.39 1.55 -1.38
N ASP A 200 39.97 0.38 -0.90
CA ASP A 200 40.84 -0.65 -0.31
C ASP A 200 41.28 -1.74 -1.32
N LYS A 201 40.86 -1.67 -2.59
CA LYS A 201 41.51 -2.43 -3.66
C LYS A 201 42.58 -1.56 -4.28
N ASP A 202 43.81 -1.70 -3.78
CA ASP A 202 45.00 -1.22 -4.47
C ASP A 202 44.88 -1.51 -5.96
N ILE A 203 44.94 -0.47 -6.79
CA ILE A 203 44.97 -0.62 -8.22
C ILE A 203 46.33 -1.24 -8.55
N GLN A 204 46.35 -2.55 -8.78
CA GLN A 204 47.58 -3.32 -9.02
C GLN A 204 48.16 -3.09 -10.43
N THR A 205 47.51 -2.29 -11.28
CA THR A 205 47.96 -2.04 -12.66
C THR A 205 48.84 -0.80 -12.73
N SER A 206 50.01 -0.94 -13.34
CA SER A 206 51.06 0.07 -13.50
C SER A 206 51.39 0.30 -14.98
N PHE A 207 52.28 1.25 -15.32
CA PHE A 207 52.71 1.45 -16.71
C PHE A 207 53.50 0.28 -17.29
N LYS A 208 53.97 -0.65 -16.44
CA LYS A 208 54.59 -1.90 -16.86
C LYS A 208 53.58 -2.88 -17.48
N ASP A 209 52.32 -2.80 -17.06
CA ASP A 209 51.26 -3.69 -17.52
C ASP A 209 50.60 -3.22 -18.83
N VAL A 210 50.98 -2.04 -19.32
CA VAL A 210 50.56 -1.51 -20.62
C VAL A 210 51.66 -1.79 -21.63
N ALA A 211 51.44 -2.68 -22.60
CA ALA A 211 52.40 -2.91 -23.67
C ALA A 211 52.17 -1.92 -24.83
N GLY A 212 53.27 -1.40 -25.41
CA GLY A 212 53.22 -0.42 -26.50
C GLY A 212 52.74 0.97 -26.06
N LEU A 213 52.32 1.80 -27.03
CA LEU A 213 51.77 3.15 -26.81
C LEU A 213 52.74 4.15 -26.15
N GLU A 214 54.02 4.12 -26.53
CA GLU A 214 55.09 4.95 -25.94
C GLU A 214 54.76 6.45 -25.95
N GLY A 215 54.30 6.99 -27.09
CA GLY A 215 53.90 8.40 -27.18
C GLY A 215 52.74 8.76 -26.25
N ALA A 216 51.72 7.89 -26.15
CA ALA A 216 50.61 8.14 -25.23
C ALA A 216 51.07 8.06 -23.77
N LYS A 217 51.94 7.10 -23.41
CA LYS A 217 52.50 7.01 -22.05
C LYS A 217 53.27 8.26 -21.65
N GLU A 218 54.05 8.83 -22.56
CA GLU A 218 54.80 10.06 -22.31
C GLU A 218 53.85 11.23 -21.99
N GLU A 219 52.77 11.39 -22.77
CA GLU A 219 51.75 12.42 -22.50
C GLU A 219 51.04 12.19 -21.16
N VAL A 220 50.66 10.95 -20.82
CA VAL A 220 49.97 10.69 -19.54
C VAL A 220 50.93 10.67 -18.34
N GLN A 221 52.24 10.56 -18.56
CA GLN A 221 53.26 10.66 -17.51
C GLN A 221 53.27 12.05 -16.87
N GLU A 222 53.02 13.10 -17.66
CA GLU A 222 52.89 14.47 -17.15
C GLU A 222 51.70 14.58 -16.19
N ILE A 223 50.56 13.96 -16.55
CA ILE A 223 49.37 13.91 -15.70
C ILE A 223 49.65 13.15 -14.41
N VAL A 224 50.43 12.06 -14.46
CA VAL A 224 50.85 11.30 -13.27
C VAL A 224 51.73 12.16 -12.35
N ASP A 225 52.72 12.87 -12.88
CA ASP A 225 53.59 13.74 -12.06
C ASP A 225 52.79 14.90 -11.47
N PHE A 226 51.82 15.42 -12.22
CA PHE A 226 50.87 16.41 -11.72
C PHE A 226 50.06 15.88 -10.53
N LEU A 227 49.52 14.66 -10.63
CA LEU A 227 48.72 14.04 -9.56
C LEU A 227 49.57 13.71 -8.32
N LYS A 228 50.87 13.42 -8.49
CA LYS A 228 51.80 13.18 -7.38
C LYS A 228 52.23 14.46 -6.69
N ASN A 229 52.48 15.52 -7.44
CA ASN A 229 53.10 16.76 -6.94
C ASN A 229 52.31 18.02 -7.37
N PRO A 230 51.02 18.16 -7.00
CA PRO A 230 50.17 19.26 -7.50
C PRO A 230 50.68 20.65 -7.07
N ASP A 231 51.32 20.75 -5.91
CA ASP A 231 51.84 22.01 -5.37
C ASP A 231 52.98 22.61 -6.23
N LYS A 232 53.82 21.75 -6.82
CA LYS A 232 54.95 22.16 -7.67
C LYS A 232 54.44 22.90 -8.92
N TYR A 233 53.43 22.33 -9.57
CA TYR A 233 52.86 22.87 -10.80
C TYR A 233 51.99 24.10 -10.54
N THR A 234 51.24 24.12 -9.43
CA THR A 234 50.42 25.27 -9.04
C THR A 234 51.28 26.51 -8.73
N LYS A 235 52.44 26.33 -8.10
CA LYS A 235 53.40 27.43 -7.82
C LYS A 235 54.02 28.03 -9.08
N LEU A 236 54.16 27.25 -10.15
CA LEU A 236 54.65 27.70 -11.45
C LEU A 236 53.54 28.34 -12.31
N GLY A 237 52.32 28.48 -11.78
CA GLY A 237 51.16 29.02 -12.51
C GLY A 237 50.51 28.03 -13.47
N GLY A 238 50.87 26.74 -13.40
CA GLY A 238 50.29 25.68 -14.22
C GLY A 238 48.84 25.38 -13.83
N LYS A 239 47.96 25.26 -14.81
CA LYS A 239 46.56 24.87 -14.61
C LYS A 239 46.42 23.34 -14.63
N ILE A 240 45.68 22.80 -13.66
CA ILE A 240 45.37 21.36 -13.59
C ILE A 240 44.53 20.93 -14.80
N PRO A 241 44.94 19.91 -15.57
CA PRO A 241 44.08 19.30 -16.58
C PRO A 241 42.82 18.74 -15.92
N LYS A 242 41.64 19.18 -16.37
CA LYS A 242 40.35 18.74 -15.79
C LYS A 242 39.85 17.41 -16.34
N GLY A 243 40.41 16.95 -17.45
CA GLY A 243 40.07 15.68 -18.09
C GLY A 243 40.91 15.43 -19.32
N ALA A 244 41.03 14.16 -19.70
CA ALA A 244 41.68 13.71 -20.93
C ALA A 244 40.71 12.76 -21.66
N LEU A 245 40.63 12.89 -22.98
CA LEU A 245 39.82 12.03 -23.82
C LEU A 245 40.73 11.07 -24.61
N LEU A 246 40.65 9.79 -24.30
CA LEU A 246 41.38 8.76 -25.04
C LEU A 246 40.50 8.26 -26.20
N VAL A 247 40.94 8.48 -27.44
CA VAL A 247 40.20 8.09 -28.67
C VAL A 247 40.94 6.96 -29.38
N GLY A 248 40.18 6.01 -29.93
CA GLY A 248 40.73 4.95 -30.78
C GLY A 248 39.78 3.76 -30.94
N PRO A 249 40.10 2.79 -31.82
CA PRO A 249 39.32 1.57 -32.02
C PRO A 249 39.07 0.77 -30.72
N PRO A 250 38.00 -0.04 -30.61
CA PRO A 250 37.80 -0.88 -29.44
C PRO A 250 38.98 -1.85 -29.25
N GLY A 251 39.32 -2.16 -27.99
CA GLY A 251 40.42 -3.10 -27.68
C GLY A 251 41.83 -2.50 -27.61
N THR A 252 42.02 -1.20 -27.90
CA THR A 252 43.36 -0.55 -27.87
C THR A 252 43.87 -0.16 -26.48
N GLY A 253 43.36 -0.77 -25.41
CA GLY A 253 43.89 -0.55 -24.05
C GLY A 253 43.56 0.81 -23.41
N LYS A 254 42.65 1.64 -23.94
CA LYS A 254 42.29 2.95 -23.36
C LYS A 254 41.93 2.90 -21.87
N THR A 255 41.03 1.99 -21.48
CA THR A 255 40.63 1.80 -20.08
C THR A 255 41.78 1.25 -19.23
N LEU A 256 42.67 0.45 -19.84
CA LEU A 256 43.83 -0.13 -19.17
C LEU A 256 44.91 0.93 -18.91
N LEU A 257 45.13 1.85 -19.85
CA LEU A 257 45.98 3.03 -19.68
C LEU A 257 45.45 3.95 -18.59
N ALA A 258 44.13 4.23 -18.57
CA ALA A 258 43.50 5.04 -17.52
C ALA A 258 43.65 4.42 -16.11
N LYS A 259 43.57 3.08 -15.99
CA LYS A 259 43.84 2.37 -14.74
C LYS A 259 45.31 2.42 -14.35
N ALA A 260 46.23 2.29 -15.31
CA ALA A 260 47.66 2.37 -15.07
C ALA A 260 48.08 3.76 -14.56
N VAL A 261 47.50 4.84 -15.09
CA VAL A 261 47.72 6.22 -14.61
C VAL A 261 47.34 6.36 -13.13
N ALA A 262 46.17 5.84 -12.75
CA ALA A 262 45.70 5.89 -11.37
C ALA A 262 46.57 5.04 -10.43
N GLY A 263 47.02 3.86 -10.89
CA GLY A 263 47.95 3.00 -10.14
C GLY A 263 49.33 3.64 -9.96
N GLU A 264 49.88 4.28 -11.00
CA GLU A 264 51.15 4.99 -10.94
C GLU A 264 51.10 6.19 -10.01
N ALA A 265 50.01 6.96 -10.05
CA ALA A 265 49.79 8.11 -9.17
C ALA A 265 49.32 7.71 -7.75
N LYS A 266 48.97 6.44 -7.52
CA LYS A 266 48.40 5.93 -6.26
C LYS A 266 47.15 6.69 -5.82
N VAL A 267 46.26 7.00 -6.76
CA VAL A 267 45.00 7.71 -6.50
C VAL A 267 43.80 6.78 -6.78
N PRO A 268 42.63 7.00 -6.14
CA PRO A 268 41.43 6.21 -6.39
C PRO A 268 40.96 6.31 -7.86
N PHE A 269 40.52 5.18 -8.43
CA PHE A 269 39.98 5.11 -9.79
C PHE A 269 38.48 4.84 -9.79
N PHE A 270 37.70 5.73 -10.39
CA PHE A 270 36.25 5.58 -10.55
C PHE A 270 35.93 5.27 -12.02
N SER A 271 35.20 4.18 -12.26
CA SER A 271 34.74 3.81 -13.60
C SER A 271 33.23 3.94 -13.69
N LEU A 272 32.77 4.78 -14.60
CA LEU A 272 31.36 4.93 -14.96
C LEU A 272 31.22 4.56 -16.44
N SER A 273 30.27 3.70 -16.77
CA SER A 273 29.84 3.55 -18.16
C SER A 273 28.65 4.48 -18.36
N GLY A 274 28.81 5.43 -19.29
CA GLY A 274 27.68 6.18 -19.84
C GLY A 274 26.81 5.31 -20.72
#